data_AF-A0A1X7BTD7-F1
#
_entry.id   AF-A0A1X7BTD7-F1
#
_cell.length_a   1.000
_cell.length_b   1.000
_cell.length_c   1.000
_cell.angle_alpha   90.00
_cell.angle_beta   90.00
_cell.angle_gamma   90.00
#
_symmetry.space_group_name_H-M   'P 1'
#
loop_
_entity.id
_entity.type
_entity.pdbx_description
1 polymer ?
#
loop_
_entity_poly.entity_id
_entity_poly.type
_entity_poly.pdbx_seq_one_letter_code
_entity_poly.pdbx_strand_id
1 'polypeptide(L)'
;MKSRAESRWNVKLPEEIEAIGSIEPSQGVVTEAGPIHLPWPPLSFDEIARTKETAQDWQLNRNYVPIMGDMHDLVCLDYSLSKEPEVVVVSDDRNELARFTSLRHFLDSLTDMADESHCMKIVADKSWLDF
;
A
#
# COMPACT_ATOMS: atom_id res chain seq x y z
N MET A 1 -3.24 -12.59 15.59
CA MET A 1 -2.76 -11.23 15.25
C MET A 1 -3.65 -10.60 14.17
N LYS A 2 -3.88 -11.28 13.04
CA LYS A 2 -4.91 -10.92 12.04
C LYS A 2 -6.29 -10.54 12.65
N SER A 3 -6.78 -11.34 13.60
CA SER A 3 -8.05 -11.11 14.30
C SER A 3 -8.16 -9.75 15.01
N ARG A 4 -7.04 -9.16 15.43
CA ARG A 4 -7.03 -7.84 16.07
C ARG A 4 -7.30 -6.73 15.05
N ALA A 5 -6.66 -6.78 13.89
CA ALA A 5 -6.89 -5.85 12.80
C ALA A 5 -8.34 -5.91 12.32
N GLU A 6 -8.86 -7.12 12.09
CA GLU A 6 -10.25 -7.37 11.72
C GLU A 6 -11.23 -6.79 12.74
N SER A 7 -11.00 -7.05 14.04
CA SER A 7 -11.84 -6.52 15.11
C SER A 7 -11.80 -4.99 15.19
N ARG A 8 -10.62 -4.38 15.04
CA ARG A 8 -10.42 -2.92 15.16
C ARG A 8 -11.05 -2.15 14.00
N TRP A 9 -10.97 -2.72 12.80
CA TRP A 9 -11.58 -2.16 11.60
C TRP A 9 -13.03 -2.57 11.39
N ASN A 10 -13.51 -3.58 12.12
CA ASN A 10 -14.81 -4.23 11.95
C ASN A 10 -14.99 -4.76 10.51
N VAL A 11 -13.99 -5.46 10.01
CA VAL A 11 -13.95 -6.07 8.68
C VAL A 11 -13.40 -7.49 8.74
N LYS A 12 -13.58 -8.27 7.67
CA LYS A 12 -12.84 -9.52 7.45
C LYS A 12 -11.72 -9.26 6.45
N LEU A 13 -10.47 -9.56 6.82
CA LEU A 13 -9.35 -9.42 5.90
C LEU A 13 -9.32 -10.62 4.95
N PRO A 14 -8.97 -10.44 3.66
CA PRO A 14 -8.83 -11.54 2.70
C PRO A 14 -7.93 -12.66 3.21
N GLU A 15 -8.09 -13.88 2.70
CA GLU A 15 -7.27 -15.03 3.14
C GLU A 15 -5.80 -14.84 2.76
N GLU A 16 -5.58 -14.27 1.57
CA GLU A 16 -4.27 -14.03 0.97
C GLU A 16 -3.52 -12.83 1.56
N ILE A 17 -4.07 -12.16 2.58
CA ILE A 17 -3.48 -10.94 3.16
C ILE A 17 -2.06 -11.15 3.70
N GLU A 18 -1.72 -12.38 4.09
CA GLU A 18 -0.37 -12.72 4.56
C GLU A 18 0.68 -12.58 3.45
N ALA A 19 0.30 -12.72 2.18
CA ALA A 19 1.20 -12.59 1.04
C ALA A 19 1.72 -11.15 0.86
N ILE A 20 1.01 -10.14 1.38
CA ILE A 20 1.48 -8.74 1.37
C ILE A 20 2.83 -8.60 2.08
N GLY A 21 3.04 -9.35 3.16
CA GLY A 21 4.31 -9.33 3.90
C GLY A 21 5.50 -9.93 3.14
N SER A 22 5.27 -10.56 1.98
CA SER A 22 6.30 -11.12 1.11
C SER A 22 6.53 -10.30 -0.16
N ILE A 23 5.87 -9.15 -0.31
CA ILE A 23 6.17 -8.20 -1.38
C ILE A 23 7.53 -7.59 -1.09
N GLU A 24 8.41 -7.53 -2.09
CA GLU A 24 9.76 -6.95 -2.00
C GLU A 24 9.75 -5.47 -2.40
N PRO A 25 10.70 -4.65 -1.89
CA PRO A 25 10.75 -3.20 -2.19
C PRO A 25 10.93 -2.86 -3.67
N SER A 26 11.50 -3.77 -4.46
CA SER A 26 11.67 -3.58 -5.90
C SER A 26 10.38 -3.84 -6.69
N GLN A 27 9.32 -4.33 -6.06
CA GLN A 27 8.11 -4.68 -6.79
C GLN A 27 7.19 -3.47 -7.01
N GLY A 28 6.58 -3.47 -8.20
CA GLY A 28 5.49 -2.58 -8.59
C GLY A 28 4.26 -3.39 -8.99
N VAL A 29 3.24 -2.70 -9.50
CA VAL A 29 2.08 -3.31 -10.15
C VAL A 29 1.92 -2.81 -11.56
N VAL A 30 1.57 -3.70 -12.47
CA VAL A 30 1.21 -3.34 -13.85
C VAL A 30 -0.25 -2.89 -13.89
N THR A 31 -0.51 -1.73 -14.48
CA THR A 31 -1.85 -1.20 -14.71
C THR A 31 -2.05 -0.87 -16.18
N GLU A 32 -3.30 -0.57 -16.59
CA GLU A 32 -3.60 -0.11 -17.95
C GLU A 32 -2.87 1.19 -18.32
N ALA A 33 -2.56 2.03 -17.33
CA ALA A 33 -1.82 3.30 -17.51
C ALA A 33 -0.30 3.11 -17.54
N GLY A 34 0.20 1.92 -17.22
CA GLY A 34 1.63 1.62 -17.07
C GLY A 34 1.97 1.02 -15.70
N PRO A 35 3.25 0.69 -15.47
CA PRO A 35 3.69 0.19 -14.18
C PRO A 35 3.67 1.30 -13.11
N ILE A 36 3.35 0.93 -11.89
CA ILE A 36 3.31 1.82 -10.72
C ILE A 36 4.17 1.21 -9.62
N HIS A 37 5.10 2.01 -9.07
CA HIS A 37 5.85 1.61 -7.88
C HIS A 37 4.93 1.49 -6.67
N LEU A 38 5.09 0.43 -5.90
CA LEU A 38 4.32 0.28 -4.68
C LEU A 38 4.91 1.11 -3.54
N PRO A 39 4.05 1.71 -2.68
CA PRO A 39 4.53 2.38 -1.49
C PRO A 39 5.04 1.35 -0.49
N TRP A 40 6.16 1.63 0.17
CA TRP A 40 6.79 0.71 1.12
C TRP A 40 6.68 1.25 2.56
N PRO A 41 6.49 0.42 3.61
CA PRO A 41 6.51 -1.06 3.64
C PRO A 41 5.12 -1.73 3.67
N PRO A 42 5.04 -3.06 3.42
CA PRO A 42 3.95 -3.90 3.91
C PRO A 42 3.70 -3.69 5.39
N LEU A 43 2.43 -3.48 5.76
CA LEU A 43 2.06 -3.31 7.15
C LEU A 43 1.82 -4.67 7.80
N SER A 44 2.41 -4.88 8.98
CA SER A 44 2.04 -5.99 9.85
C SER A 44 0.59 -5.86 10.33
N PHE A 45 -0.02 -6.95 10.78
CA PHE A 45 -1.39 -6.89 11.31
C PHE A 45 -1.55 -5.94 12.50
N ASP A 46 -0.52 -5.78 13.34
CA ASP A 46 -0.58 -4.82 14.45
C ASP A 46 -0.51 -3.38 13.95
N GLU A 47 0.24 -3.10 12.89
CA GLU A 47 0.27 -1.79 12.24
C GLU A 47 -1.06 -1.49 11.55
N ILE A 48 -1.61 -2.44 10.80
CA ILE A 48 -2.96 -2.33 10.22
C ILE A 48 -3.98 -2.01 11.32
N ALA A 49 -3.92 -2.66 12.48
CA ALA A 49 -4.83 -2.35 13.59
C ALA A 49 -4.65 -0.90 14.10
N ARG A 50 -3.41 -0.39 14.15
CA ARG A 50 -3.09 0.97 14.63
C ARG A 50 -3.46 2.05 13.62
N THR A 51 -3.41 1.77 12.31
CA THR A 51 -3.79 2.77 11.29
C THR A 51 -5.24 3.22 11.43
N LYS A 52 -6.10 2.47 12.13
CA LYS A 52 -7.46 2.93 12.44
C LYS A 52 -7.50 4.27 13.18
N GLU A 53 -6.51 4.51 14.03
CA GLU A 53 -6.42 5.72 14.86
C GLU A 53 -5.93 6.92 14.05
N THR A 54 -5.07 6.69 13.06
CA THR A 54 -4.46 7.75 12.23
C THR A 54 -5.13 7.93 10.87
N ALA A 55 -6.02 7.02 10.43
CA ALA A 55 -6.66 7.06 9.11
C ALA A 55 -7.46 8.36 8.88
N GLN A 56 -8.03 8.93 9.95
CA GLN A 56 -8.71 10.23 9.87
C GLN A 56 -7.72 11.38 9.63
N ASP A 57 -6.58 11.38 10.32
CA ASP A 57 -5.53 12.38 10.13
C ASP A 57 -4.94 12.29 8.72
N TRP A 58 -4.88 11.07 8.18
CA TRP A 58 -4.51 10.81 6.80
C TRP A 58 -5.62 11.15 5.80
N GLN A 59 -6.80 11.60 6.23
CA GLN A 59 -7.93 11.95 5.35
C GLN A 59 -8.36 10.79 4.42
N LEU A 60 -8.15 9.54 4.85
CA LEU A 60 -8.56 8.38 4.08
C LEU A 60 -10.09 8.22 4.07
N ASN A 61 -10.59 7.62 3.00
CA ASN A 61 -11.96 7.15 2.96
C ASN A 61 -12.21 6.18 4.12
N ARG A 62 -13.34 6.32 4.82
CA ARG A 62 -13.66 5.51 6.00
C ARG A 62 -13.79 4.02 5.72
N ASN A 63 -14.01 3.67 4.45
CA ASN A 63 -14.10 2.28 3.99
C ASN A 63 -12.75 1.68 3.61
N TYR A 64 -11.66 2.47 3.68
CA TYR A 64 -10.32 2.01 3.32
C TYR A 64 -9.58 1.48 4.54
N VAL A 65 -8.98 0.32 4.37
CA VAL A 65 -8.08 -0.30 5.36
C VAL A 65 -6.67 -0.32 4.77
N PRO A 66 -5.73 0.48 5.26
CA PRO A 66 -4.34 0.47 4.80
C PRO A 66 -3.67 -0.88 5.06
N ILE A 67 -2.93 -1.39 4.07
CA ILE A 67 -2.20 -2.68 4.15
C ILE A 67 -0.73 -2.55 3.74
N MET A 68 -0.34 -1.47 3.08
CA MET A 68 1.05 -1.19 2.65
C MET A 68 1.24 0.33 2.51
N GLY A 69 2.46 0.82 2.75
CA GLY A 69 2.84 2.23 2.58
C GLY A 69 2.88 3.04 3.87
N ASP A 70 2.85 4.37 3.73
CA ASP A 70 2.95 5.32 4.84
C ASP A 70 1.95 6.49 4.70
N MET A 71 2.17 7.62 5.38
CA MET A 71 1.23 8.75 5.33
C MET A 71 1.12 9.39 3.92
N HIS A 72 2.09 9.16 3.05
CA HIS A 72 2.11 9.70 1.69
C HIS A 72 1.33 8.77 0.77
N ASP A 73 1.92 7.65 0.38
CA ASP A 73 1.35 6.73 -0.58
C ASP A 73 0.93 5.44 0.12
N LEU A 74 -0.24 4.90 -0.24
CA LEU A 74 -0.83 3.75 0.44
C LEU A 74 -1.44 2.74 -0.53
N VAL A 75 -1.35 1.47 -0.17
CA VAL A 75 -2.23 0.42 -0.70
C VAL A 75 -3.30 0.13 0.35
N CYS A 76 -4.55 0.18 -0.05
CA CYS A 76 -5.72 0.05 0.81
C CYS A 76 -6.67 -1.03 0.30
N LEU A 77 -7.38 -1.68 1.23
CA LEU A 77 -8.56 -2.49 0.95
C LEU A 77 -9.81 -1.63 1.03
N ASP A 78 -10.61 -1.60 -0.03
CA ASP A 78 -11.87 -0.86 -0.12
C ASP A 78 -13.07 -1.78 0.11
N TYR A 79 -13.80 -1.52 1.20
CA TYR A 79 -14.99 -2.30 1.61
C TYR A 79 -16.32 -1.64 1.23
N SER A 80 -16.34 -0.65 0.32
CA SER A 80 -17.53 0.16 0.03
C SER A 80 -18.61 -0.54 -0.80
N LEU A 81 -18.24 -1.42 -1.75
CA LEU A 81 -19.15 -1.91 -2.79
C LEU A 81 -19.40 -3.43 -2.78
N SER A 82 -18.42 -4.22 -2.31
CA SER A 82 -18.36 -5.65 -2.60
C SER A 82 -18.27 -6.50 -1.33
N LYS A 83 -18.65 -7.78 -1.45
CA LYS A 83 -18.46 -8.79 -0.38
C LYS A 83 -16.98 -9.09 -0.11
N GLU A 84 -16.17 -9.01 -1.16
CA GLU A 84 -14.71 -9.06 -1.08
C GLU A 84 -14.18 -7.65 -1.34
N PRO A 85 -13.19 -7.18 -0.55
CA PRO A 85 -12.66 -5.84 -0.74
C PRO A 85 -11.83 -5.76 -2.02
N GLU A 86 -11.96 -4.62 -2.70
CA GLU A 86 -11.07 -4.25 -3.79
C GLU A 86 -9.76 -3.70 -3.23
N VAL A 87 -8.69 -3.73 -4.02
CA VAL A 87 -7.42 -3.10 -3.66
C VAL A 87 -7.30 -1.77 -4.39
N VAL A 88 -6.98 -0.71 -3.66
CA VAL A 88 -6.82 0.64 -4.21
C VAL A 88 -5.44 1.16 -3.84
N VAL A 89 -4.70 1.64 -4.84
CA VAL A 89 -3.45 2.37 -4.62
C VAL A 89 -3.79 3.86 -4.61
N VAL A 90 -3.45 4.55 -3.53
CA VAL A 90 -3.72 5.97 -3.35
C VAL A 90 -2.42 6.74 -3.15
N SER A 91 -2.38 7.94 -3.72
CA SER A 91 -1.24 8.86 -3.60
C SER A 91 -1.31 9.75 -2.35
N ASP A 92 -0.24 10.51 -2.11
CA ASP A 92 -0.18 11.61 -1.13
C ASP A 92 -1.38 12.57 -1.20
N ASP A 93 -1.79 12.93 -2.42
CA ASP A 93 -2.95 13.78 -2.68
C ASP A 93 -4.30 13.06 -2.54
N ARG A 94 -4.31 11.79 -2.11
CA ARG A 94 -5.50 10.92 -2.02
C ARG A 94 -6.20 10.65 -3.35
N ASN A 95 -5.49 10.83 -4.46
CA ASN A 95 -5.95 10.38 -5.75
C ASN A 95 -5.75 8.87 -5.89
N GLU A 96 -6.76 8.19 -6.41
CA GLU A 96 -6.67 6.79 -6.81
C GLU A 96 -5.76 6.67 -8.05
N LEU A 97 -4.67 5.93 -7.90
CA LEU A 97 -3.72 5.65 -8.98
C LEU A 97 -4.08 4.35 -9.71
N ALA A 98 -4.60 3.38 -8.97
CA ALA A 98 -4.97 2.06 -9.49
C ALA A 98 -6.01 1.39 -8.61
N ARG A 99 -6.81 0.51 -9.23
CA ARG A 99 -7.80 -0.32 -8.55
C ARG A 99 -7.81 -1.74 -9.11
N PHE A 100 -7.88 -2.71 -8.20
CA PHE A 100 -7.92 -4.13 -8.50
C PHE A 100 -9.14 -4.74 -7.84
N THR A 101 -9.85 -5.57 -8.58
CA THR A 101 -11.12 -6.20 -8.15
C THR A 101 -10.99 -7.12 -6.94
N SER A 102 -9.78 -7.55 -6.59
CA SER A 102 -9.50 -8.37 -5.42
C SER A 102 -8.03 -8.31 -5.04
N LEU A 103 -7.71 -8.75 -3.82
CA LEU A 103 -6.31 -8.89 -3.38
C LEU A 103 -5.52 -9.84 -4.27
N ARG A 104 -6.15 -10.93 -4.73
CA ARG A 104 -5.50 -11.88 -5.65
C ARG A 104 -5.14 -11.24 -6.97
N HIS A 105 -6.04 -10.45 -7.56
CA HIS A 105 -5.77 -9.73 -8.80
C HIS A 105 -4.61 -8.73 -8.63
N PHE A 106 -4.54 -8.03 -7.49
CA PHE A 106 -3.38 -7.18 -7.15
C PHE A 106 -2.07 -7.97 -7.09
N LEU A 107 -2.05 -9.11 -6.38
CA LEU A 107 -0.86 -9.96 -6.25
C LEU A 107 -0.41 -10.54 -7.61
N ASP A 108 -1.37 -10.96 -8.45
CA ASP A 108 -1.11 -11.47 -9.80
C ASP A 108 -0.56 -10.37 -10.74
N SER A 109 -0.76 -9.09 -10.40
CA SER A 109 -0.29 -7.92 -11.15
C SER A 109 1.10 -7.45 -10.72
N LEU A 110 1.69 -8.07 -9.69
CA LEU A 110 3.03 -7.72 -9.21
C LEU A 110 4.09 -7.97 -10.28
N THR A 111 5.01 -7.03 -10.42
CA THR A 111 6.13 -7.13 -11.35
C THR A 111 7.41 -6.59 -10.70
N ASP A 112 8.56 -7.08 -11.14
CA ASP A 112 9.84 -6.54 -10.66
C ASP A 112 10.17 -5.25 -11.42
N MET A 113 10.41 -4.17 -10.66
CA MET A 113 10.77 -2.85 -11.18
C MET A 113 12.27 -2.58 -11.04
N ALA A 114 13.08 -3.58 -10.69
CA ALA A 114 14.53 -3.42 -10.45
C ALA A 114 15.31 -2.84 -11.64
N ASP A 115 14.81 -2.96 -12.87
CA ASP A 115 15.43 -2.37 -14.07
C ASP A 115 15.18 -0.85 -14.21
N GLU A 116 14.28 -0.25 -13.42
CA GLU A 116 14.08 1.20 -13.33
C GLU A 116 14.82 1.83 -12.14
N SER A 117 16.01 1.30 -11.84
CA SER A 117 16.97 1.92 -10.92
C SER A 117 17.37 3.31 -11.42
N HIS A 118 16.54 4.31 -11.12
CA HIS A 118 17.01 5.62 -10.77
C HIS A 118 17.81 5.45 -9.49
N CYS A 119 19.08 5.06 -9.65
CA CYS A 119 20.13 5.45 -8.72
C CYS A 119 19.84 6.89 -8.32
N MET A 120 19.37 7.09 -7.09
CA MET A 120 19.54 8.35 -6.39
C MET A 120 21.04 8.56 -6.34
N LYS A 121 21.60 9.16 -7.41
CA LYS A 121 22.91 9.79 -7.34
C LYS A 121 22.73 10.81 -6.24
N ILE A 122 23.26 10.49 -5.06
CA ILE A 122 23.65 11.49 -4.10
C ILE A 122 24.52 12.45 -4.91
N VAL A 123 23.95 13.59 -5.29
CA VAL A 123 24.72 14.67 -5.89
C VAL A 123 25.55 15.19 -4.72
N ALA A 124 26.79 14.70 -4.64
CA ALA A 124 27.74 15.04 -3.58
C ALA A 124 27.94 16.57 -3.44
N ASP A 125 27.56 17.34 -4.46
CA ASP A 125 27.68 18.80 -4.49
C ASP A 125 26.57 19.56 -3.76
N LYS A 126 25.65 18.89 -3.03
CA LYS A 126 24.70 19.54 -2.12
C LYS A 126 24.66 18.90 -0.73
N SER A 127 25.78 18.36 -0.26
CA SER A 127 25.95 18.10 1.17
C SER A 127 25.85 19.43 1.92
N TRP A 128 24.88 19.56 2.82
CA TRP A 128 24.82 20.64 3.82
C TRP A 128 25.71 20.34 5.04
N LEU A 129 26.46 19.23 5.00
CA LEU A 129 27.47 18.89 5.98
C LEU A 129 28.83 19.31 5.40
N ASP A 130 29.27 20.50 5.80
CA ASP A 130 30.67 20.90 5.73
C ASP A 130 31.44 20.04 6.75
N PHE A 131 32.30 19.13 6.26
CA PHE A 131 33.31 18.46 7.08
C PHE A 131 34.64 19.18 6.96
#